data_AF-A0A9D8I9R1-F1
#
_entry.id   AF-A0A9D8I9R1-F1
#
_cell.length_a   1.000
_cell.length_b   1.000
_cell.length_c   1.000
_cell.angle_alpha   90.00
_cell.angle_beta   90.00
_cell.angle_gamma   90.00
#
_symmetry.space_group_name_H-M   'P 1'
#
loop_
_entity.id
_entity.type
_entity.pdbx_description
1 polymer ?
#
loop_
_entity_poly.entity_id
_entity_poly.type
_entity_poly.pdbx_seq_one_letter_code
_entity_poly.pdbx_strand_id
1 'polypeptide(L)' 'IRAAAQRVGLSKRVTTHTLRHCFATHLLENGTDIRTVQELLGHQSLTTTQIYTHMMQKPGIGVRSPLDG' A
#
# COMPACT_ATOMS: atom_id res chain seq x y z
N ILE A 1 2.25 -8.42 18.09
CA ILE A 1 1.51 -7.21 17.67
C ILE A 1 0.19 -7.00 18.41
N ARG A 2 -0.66 -8.02 18.60
CA ARG A 2 -1.97 -7.87 19.27
C ARG A 2 -1.86 -7.30 20.70
N ALA A 3 -0.97 -7.85 21.53
CA ALA A 3 -0.74 -7.33 22.89
C ALA A 3 -0.23 -5.88 22.88
N ALA A 4 0.63 -5.51 21.92
CA ALA A 4 1.08 -4.13 21.75
C ALA A 4 -0.07 -3.20 21.32
N ALA A 5 -0.93 -3.63 20.39
CA ALA A 5 -2.10 -2.90 19.96
C ALA A 5 -3.10 -2.66 21.12
N GLN A 6 -3.31 -3.67 21.96
CA GLN A 6 -4.15 -3.55 23.16
C GLN A 6 -3.56 -2.56 24.17
N ARG A 7 -2.24 -2.61 24.41
CA ARG A 7 -1.54 -1.70 25.33
C ARG A 7 -1.66 -0.23 24.94
N VAL A 8 -1.77 0.07 23.64
CA VAL A 8 -1.91 1.45 23.15
C VAL A 8 -3.37 1.83 22.86
N GLY A 9 -4.34 0.99 23.24
CA GLY A 9 -5.77 1.29 23.10
C GLY A 9 -6.30 1.22 21.66
N LEU A 10 -5.64 0.50 20.74
CA LEU A 10 -6.17 0.30 19.39
C LEU A 10 -7.41 -0.60 19.42
N SER A 11 -8.58 -0.01 19.15
CA SER A 11 -9.87 -0.71 19.07
C SER A 11 -10.02 -1.55 17.79
N LYS A 12 -9.27 -1.22 16.74
CA LYS A 12 -9.27 -1.95 15.46
C LYS A 12 -8.44 -3.23 15.57
N ARG A 13 -8.88 -4.30 14.89
CA ARG A 13 -8.14 -5.56 14.81
C ARG A 13 -6.83 -5.37 14.03
N VAL A 14 -5.70 -5.43 14.73
CA VAL A 14 -4.36 -5.39 14.12
C VAL A 14 -3.81 -6.79 14.00
N THR A 15 -3.52 -7.20 12.76
CA THR A 15 -2.85 -8.46 12.43
C THR A 15 -1.52 -8.21 11.73
N THR A 16 -0.72 -9.26 11.52
CA THR A 16 0.48 -9.20 10.67
C THR A 16 0.14 -8.74 9.26
N HIS A 17 -0.99 -9.19 8.70
CA HIS A 17 -1.48 -8.73 7.40
C HIS A 17 -1.83 -7.25 7.41
N THR A 18 -2.45 -6.73 8.48
CA THR A 18 -2.75 -5.29 8.61
C THR A 18 -1.49 -4.44 8.47
N LEU A 19 -0.40 -4.83 9.14
CA LEU A 19 0.88 -4.11 9.02
C LEU A 19 1.47 -4.20 7.62
N ARG A 20 1.42 -5.38 6.98
CA ARG A 20 1.87 -5.57 5.60
C ARG A 20 1.11 -4.66 4.63
N HIS A 21 -0.20 -4.56 4.79
CA HIS A 21 -1.02 -3.68 3.97
C HIS A 21 -0.68 -2.20 4.21
N CYS A 22 -0.54 -1.77 5.47
CA CYS A 22 -0.12 -0.41 5.79
C CYS A 22 1.24 -0.06 5.16
N PHE A 23 2.21 -0.97 5.23
CA PHE A 23 3.53 -0.76 4.62
C PHE A 23 3.43 -0.56 3.10
N ALA A 24 2.70 -1.43 2.40
CA ALA A 24 2.51 -1.32 0.95
C ALA A 24 1.81 -0.02 0.54
N THR A 25 0.71 0.33 1.22
CA THR A 25 -0.04 1.56 0.96
C THR A 25 0.83 2.80 1.19
N HIS A 26 1.56 2.87 2.31
CA HIS A 26 2.42 4.02 2.60
C HIS A 26 3.54 4.19 1.56
N LEU A 27 4.15 3.10 1.09
CA LEU A 27 5.20 3.19 0.07
C LEU A 27 4.64 3.75 -1.24
N LEU A 28 3.52 3.20 -1.70
CA LEU A 28 2.90 3.67 -2.94
C LEU A 28 2.38 5.12 -2.79
N GLU A 29 1.83 5.52 -1.64
CA GLU A 29 1.40 6.90 -1.36
C GLU A 29 2.56 7.90 -1.42
N ASN A 30 3.77 7.46 -1.05
CA ASN A 30 4.99 8.26 -1.17
C ASN A 30 5.60 8.23 -2.59
N GLY A 31 4.89 7.67 -3.58
CA GLY A 31 5.34 7.61 -4.98
C GLY A 31 6.32 6.49 -5.28
N THR A 32 6.46 5.50 -4.39
CA THR A 32 7.29 4.31 -4.66
C THR A 32 6.66 3.49 -5.78
N ASP A 33 7.46 3.04 -6.73
CA ASP A 33 6.96 2.20 -7.83
C ASP A 33 6.43 0.85 -7.34
N ILE A 34 5.39 0.34 -8.01
CA ILE A 34 4.74 -0.92 -7.65
C ILE A 34 5.69 -2.12 -7.74
N ARG A 35 6.69 -2.11 -8.63
CA ARG A 35 7.71 -3.15 -8.74
C ARG A 35 8.62 -3.15 -7.51
N THR A 36 9.04 -1.97 -7.07
CA THR A 36 9.83 -1.83 -5.83
C THR A 36 9.03 -2.30 -4.62
N VAL A 37 7.74 -1.99 -4.53
CA VAL A 37 6.88 -2.49 -3.45
C VAL A 37 6.72 -4.01 -3.51
N GLN A 38 6.59 -4.59 -4.71
CA GLN A 38 6.54 -6.04 -4.90
C GLN A 38 7.81 -6.73 -4.39
N GLU A 39 8.99 -6.21 -4.74
CA GLU A 39 10.30 -6.73 -4.33
C GLU A 39 10.46 -6.68 -2.80
N LEU A 40 10.14 -5.54 -2.18
CA LEU A 40 10.23 -5.35 -0.73
C LEU A 40 9.28 -6.27 0.05
N LEU A 41 8.15 -6.64 -0.55
CA LEU A 41 7.18 -7.57 0.04
C LEU A 41 7.48 -9.05 -0.27
N GLY A 42 8.46 -9.33 -1.14
CA GLY A 42 8.82 -10.68 -1.56
C GLY A 42 7.68 -11.38 -2.33
N HIS A 43 6.82 -10.62 -3.00
CA HIS A 43 5.68 -11.19 -3.72
C HIS A 43 6.14 -11.85 -5.03
N GLN A 44 5.88 -13.15 -5.15
CA GLN A 44 6.18 -13.95 -6.35
C GLN A 44 5.38 -13.51 -7.59
N SER A 45 4.24 -12.84 -7.40
CA SER A 45 3.40 -12.33 -8.48
C SER A 45 2.95 -10.90 -8.23
N LEU A 46 2.90 -10.11 -9.31
CA LEU A 46 2.34 -8.77 -9.31
C LEU A 46 0.86 -8.73 -8.93
N THR A 47 0.10 -9.79 -9.21
CA THR A 47 -1.35 -9.84 -8.92
C THR A 47 -1.64 -9.61 -7.44
N THR A 48 -0.76 -10.07 -6.55
CA THR A 48 -0.87 -9.88 -5.10
C THR A 48 -0.50 -8.46 -4.66
N THR A 49 0.26 -7.72 -5.46
CA THR A 49 0.64 -6.31 -5.20
C THR A 49 -0.33 -5.32 -5.84
N GLN A 50 -0.97 -5.71 -6.96
CA GLN A 50 -1.95 -4.89 -7.69
C GLN A 50 -3.19 -4.54 -6.85
N ILE A 51 -3.52 -5.30 -5.82
CA ILE A 51 -4.60 -4.93 -4.89
C ILE A 51 -4.35 -3.56 -4.25
N TYR A 52 -3.10 -3.15 -4.08
CA TYR A 52 -2.74 -1.88 -3.44
C TYR A 52 -2.85 -0.68 -4.36
N THR A 53 -2.71 -0.86 -5.68
CA THR A 53 -2.90 0.24 -6.63
C THR A 53 -4.37 0.61 -6.77
N HIS A 54 -5.28 -0.36 -6.65
CA HIS A 54 -6.71 -0.07 -6.63
C HIS A 54 -7.13 0.70 -5.37
N MET A 55 -6.55 0.37 -4.20
CA MET A 55 -6.79 1.12 -2.95
C MET A 55 -6.25 2.56 -3.00
N MET A 56 -5.34 2.83 -3.94
CA MET A 56 -4.72 4.12 -4.17
C MET A 56 -5.38 4.95 -5.27
N GLN A 57 -6.58 4.59 -5.75
CA GLN A 57 -7.37 5.42 -6.66
C GLN A 57 -7.82 6.75 -6.00
N LYS A 58 -6.86 7.63 -5.70
CA LYS A 58 -6.97 9.07 -5.87
C LYS A 58 -6.82 9.32 -7.38
N PRO A 59 -7.68 10.10 -8.04
CA PRO A 59 -7.63 10.36 -9.48
C PRO A 59 -6.43 11.24 -9.92
N GLY A 60 -5.28 11.13 -9.25
CA GLY A 60 -4.26 12.18 -9.23
C GLY A 60 -2.81 11.75 -9.50
N ILE A 61 -2.53 10.52 -9.93
CA ILE A 61 -1.26 10.27 -10.64
C ILE A 61 -1.48 10.79 -12.07
N GLY A 62 -1.38 12.11 -12.19
CA GLY A 62 -1.58 12.85 -13.42
C GLY A 62 -0.56 12.43 -14.46
N VAL A 63 -0.94 11.47 -15.31
CA VAL A 63 -0.55 11.56 -16.70
C VAL A 63 -1.23 12.81 -17.24
N ARG A 64 -0.46 13.90 -17.31
CA ARG A 64 -0.85 15.08 -18.09
C ARG A 64 -1.19 14.58 -19.49
N SER A 65 -2.38 14.88 -19.98
CA SER A 65 -2.76 14.47 -21.31
C SER A 65 -1.78 15.12 -22.30
N PRO A 66 -1.28 14.39 -23.30
CA PRO A 66 -0.56 15.00 -24.42
C PRO A 66 -1.39 16.05 -25.17
N LEU A 67 -2.70 16.11 -24.91
CA LEU A 67 -3.65 17.05 -25.48
C LEU A 67 -3.95 18.25 -24.56
N ASP A 68 -3.37 18.31 -23.35
CA ASP A 68 -3.50 19.45 -22.42
C ASP A 68 -2.51 20.59 -22.77
N GLY A 69 -2.00 20.65 -24.01
CA GLY A 69 -1.02 21.61 -24.51
C GLY A 69 -1.43 22.23 -25.83
#